data_AF-A0A1Q8AVU3-F1
#
_entry.id   AF-A0A1Q8AVU3-F1
#
_cell.length_a   1.000
_cell.length_b   1.000
_cell.length_c   1.000
_cell.angle_alpha   90.00
_cell.angle_beta   90.00
_cell.angle_gamma   90.00
#
_symmetry.space_group_name_H-M   'P 1'
#
loop_
_entity.id
_entity.type
_entity.pdbx_description
1 polymer ?
#
loop_
_entity_poly.entity_id
_entity_poly.type
_entity_poly.pdbx_seq_one_letter_code
_entity_poly.pdbx_strand_id
1 'polypeptide(L)'
;MAGARWAQSELLDKNPKADVRVFAIWFRMYPGDAESKWPRGLLTDTRVEHRWDEPKAAGRWFLTRLTTLRPSRGGDGKFPQQADALWDCYLLFDRNASWDETPSGVLSWGYTVMRTREQLLKDFQFAIGAR
;
A
#
# COMPACT_ATOMS: atom_id res chain seq x y z
N MET A 1 -3.80 7.86 12.02
CA MET A 1 -3.75 7.24 10.68
C MET A 1 -5.01 6.42 10.43
N ALA A 2 -5.93 6.96 9.63
CA ALA A 2 -7.23 6.34 9.33
C ALA A 2 -7.11 5.22 8.29
N GLY A 3 -6.26 5.37 7.27
CA GLY A 3 -6.07 4.36 6.22
C GLY A 3 -5.61 3.00 6.75
N ALA A 4 -4.62 2.98 7.65
CA ALA A 4 -4.14 1.75 8.27
C ALA A 4 -5.23 1.01 9.07
N ARG A 5 -5.99 1.74 9.89
CA ARG A 5 -7.10 1.15 10.67
C ARG A 5 -8.22 0.62 9.76
N TRP A 6 -8.55 1.37 8.72
CA TRP A 6 -9.53 0.94 7.73
C TRP A 6 -9.07 -0.32 6.99
N ALA A 7 -7.80 -0.38 6.56
CA ALA A 7 -7.26 -1.56 5.88
C ALA A 7 -7.24 -2.79 6.81
N GLN A 8 -6.89 -2.62 8.09
CA GLN A 8 -7.02 -3.67 9.09
C GLN A 8 -8.45 -4.20 9.14
N SER A 9 -9.44 -3.34 9.39
CA SER A 9 -10.82 -3.77 9.64
C SER A 9 -11.54 -4.26 8.40
N GLU A 10 -11.32 -3.64 7.25
CA GLU A 10 -12.12 -3.88 6.04
C GLU A 10 -11.48 -4.88 5.08
N LEU A 11 -10.15 -4.92 4.99
CA LEU A 11 -9.46 -5.86 4.11
C LEU A 11 -9.05 -7.12 4.88
N LEU A 12 -8.47 -6.97 6.07
CA LEU A 12 -7.81 -8.08 6.75
C LEU A 12 -8.74 -8.84 7.69
N ASP A 13 -9.38 -8.15 8.63
CA ASP A 13 -10.27 -8.77 9.64
C ASP A 13 -11.48 -9.46 8.98
N LYS A 14 -12.04 -8.86 7.92
CA LYS A 14 -13.16 -9.44 7.17
C LYS A 14 -12.76 -10.58 6.23
N ASN A 15 -11.48 -10.73 5.92
CA ASN A 15 -10.98 -11.76 5.01
C ASN A 15 -9.83 -12.55 5.66
N PRO A 16 -10.05 -13.22 6.81
CA PRO A 16 -8.97 -13.82 7.60
C PRO A 16 -8.28 -15.00 6.90
N LYS A 17 -8.96 -15.64 5.94
CA LYS A 17 -8.43 -16.75 5.13
C LYS A 17 -7.85 -16.32 3.78
N ALA A 18 -7.88 -15.02 3.48
CA ALA A 18 -7.30 -14.54 2.24
C ALA A 18 -5.78 -14.77 2.26
N ASP A 19 -5.31 -15.46 1.24
CA ASP A 19 -3.90 -15.73 0.97
C ASP A 19 -3.27 -14.49 0.35
N VAL A 20 -2.88 -13.56 1.22
CA VAL A 20 -2.27 -12.26 0.88
C VAL A 20 -1.08 -12.01 1.79
N ARG A 21 -0.10 -11.27 1.27
CA ARG A 21 1.01 -10.71 2.04
C ARG A 21 0.92 -9.20 1.99
N VAL A 22 0.99 -8.55 3.16
CA VAL A 22 0.88 -7.10 3.26
C VAL A 22 2.20 -6.54 3.75
N PHE A 23 2.79 -5.62 3.00
CA PHE A 23 3.95 -4.85 3.46
C PHE A 23 3.51 -3.45 3.83
N ALA A 24 3.66 -3.11 5.11
CA ALA A 24 3.41 -1.77 5.59
C ALA A 24 4.76 -1.05 5.73
N ILE A 25 5.00 -0.06 4.87
CA ILE A 25 6.25 0.71 4.82
C ILE A 25 6.05 2.06 5.51
N TRP A 26 6.93 2.37 6.45
CA TRP A 26 6.82 3.55 7.32
C TRP A 26 8.11 4.32 7.33
N PHE A 27 8.00 5.63 7.40
CA PHE A 27 9.13 6.54 7.36
C PHE A 27 8.70 7.90 7.89
N ARG A 28 9.67 8.81 8.09
CA ARG A 28 9.39 10.16 8.54
C ARG A 28 8.81 10.99 7.40
N MET A 29 7.51 11.27 7.45
CA MET A 29 6.87 12.18 6.50
C MET A 29 6.76 13.59 7.10
N TYR A 30 6.50 13.66 8.41
CA TYR A 30 6.32 14.93 9.13
C TYR A 30 7.37 15.13 10.24
N PRO A 31 7.64 16.39 10.62
CA PRO A 31 8.47 16.68 11.79
C PRO A 31 7.95 15.96 13.04
N GLY A 32 8.83 15.23 13.71
CA GLY A 32 8.51 14.49 14.94
C GLY A 32 8.17 13.01 14.73
N ASP A 33 7.95 12.56 13.49
CA ASP A 33 7.93 11.14 13.15
C ASP A 33 9.28 10.51 13.52
N ALA A 34 9.24 9.27 13.99
CA ALA A 34 10.43 8.49 14.32
C ALA A 34 10.07 7.00 14.37
N GLU A 35 11.04 6.12 14.08
CA GLU A 35 10.86 4.67 14.17
C GLU A 35 10.35 4.23 15.54
N SER A 36 10.90 4.83 16.60
CA SER A 36 10.53 4.54 17.98
C SER A 36 9.11 4.97 18.36
N LYS A 37 8.49 5.85 17.56
CA LYS A 37 7.13 6.38 17.79
C LYS A 37 6.09 5.79 16.86
N TRP A 38 6.50 4.91 15.96
CA TRP A 38 5.59 4.37 14.97
C TRP A 38 4.52 3.50 15.64
N PRO A 39 3.24 3.75 15.38
CA PRO A 39 2.13 3.01 16.01
C PRO A 39 1.98 1.60 15.42
N ARG A 40 2.80 0.68 15.93
CA ARG A 40 2.77 -0.76 15.61
C ARG A 40 1.39 -1.41 15.80
N GLY A 41 0.50 -0.81 16.58
CA GLY A 41 -0.85 -1.31 16.83
C GLY A 41 -1.93 -0.92 15.80
N LEU A 42 -1.59 -0.35 14.65
CA LEU A 42 -2.61 0.07 13.65
C LEU A 42 -2.94 -0.99 12.60
N LEU A 43 -1.95 -1.80 12.23
CA LEU A 43 -2.14 -3.01 11.44
C LEU A 43 -1.55 -4.11 12.33
N THR A 44 -2.40 -5.00 12.82
CA THR A 44 -2.02 -6.05 13.78
C THR A 44 -2.22 -7.45 13.20
N ASP A 45 -2.75 -7.54 11.97
CA ASP A 45 -2.90 -8.81 11.29
C ASP A 45 -1.54 -9.48 11.10
N THR A 46 -1.48 -10.79 11.36
CA THR A 46 -0.24 -11.59 11.26
C THR A 46 0.35 -11.65 9.84
N ARG A 47 -0.44 -11.34 8.80
CA ARG A 47 0.01 -11.26 7.40
C ARG A 47 0.70 -9.94 7.08
N VAL A 48 0.73 -8.99 8.01
CA VAL A 48 1.36 -7.68 7.84
C VAL A 48 2.81 -7.72 8.29
N GLU A 49 3.69 -7.48 7.33
CA GLU A 49 5.10 -7.26 7.57
C GLU A 49 5.39 -5.75 7.61
N HIS A 50 5.87 -5.32 8.76
CA HIS A 50 6.15 -3.92 9.05
C HIS A 50 7.63 -3.62 8.75
N ARG A 51 7.91 -2.59 7.94
CA ARG A 51 9.26 -2.12 7.65
C ARG A 51 9.42 -0.61 7.88
N TRP A 52 10.48 -0.23 8.58
CA TRP A 52 10.94 1.16 8.66
C TRP A 52 11.89 1.43 7.50
N ASP A 53 11.57 2.43 6.67
CA ASP A 53 12.32 2.84 5.48
C ASP A 53 12.73 4.31 5.62
N GLU A 54 13.62 4.59 6.57
CA GLU A 54 14.14 5.93 6.83
C GLU A 54 14.56 6.70 5.55
N PRO A 55 15.25 6.07 4.57
CA PRO A 55 15.60 6.74 3.31
C PRO A 55 14.43 7.02 2.36
N LYS A 56 13.22 6.54 2.67
CA LYS A 56 12.04 6.52 1.79
C LYS A 56 12.31 5.82 0.46
N ALA A 57 13.18 4.82 0.44
CA ALA A 57 13.66 4.17 -0.78
C ALA A 57 12.50 3.61 -1.61
N ALA A 58 11.58 2.87 -0.99
CA ALA A 58 10.42 2.30 -1.68
C ALA A 58 9.50 3.41 -2.19
N GLY A 59 9.15 4.37 -1.32
CA GLY A 59 8.26 5.47 -1.67
C GLY A 59 8.78 6.34 -2.82
N ARG A 60 10.09 6.63 -2.84
CA ARG A 60 10.76 7.36 -3.93
C ARG A 60 10.78 6.56 -5.23
N TRP A 61 11.13 5.28 -5.14
CA TRP A 61 11.20 4.40 -6.30
C TRP A 61 9.84 4.32 -7.00
N PHE A 62 8.77 4.07 -6.26
CA PHE A 62 7.44 3.96 -6.84
C PHE A 62 6.92 5.31 -7.35
N LEU A 63 7.15 6.42 -6.63
CA LEU A 63 6.59 7.72 -7.03
C LEU A 63 7.09 8.15 -8.41
N THR A 64 8.35 7.82 -8.72
CA THR A 64 9.00 8.11 -10.00
C THR A 64 8.63 7.15 -11.12
N ARG A 65 7.94 6.03 -10.83
CA ARG A 65 7.68 4.93 -11.76
C ARG A 65 6.22 4.48 -11.85
N LEU A 66 5.29 5.07 -11.10
CA LEU A 66 3.86 4.68 -11.12
C LEU A 66 3.28 4.60 -12.54
N THR A 67 3.66 5.53 -13.43
CA THR A 67 3.18 5.57 -14.82
C THR A 67 3.74 4.44 -15.68
N THR A 68 4.91 3.88 -15.34
CA THR A 68 5.54 2.79 -16.09
C THR A 68 5.04 1.41 -15.66
N LEU A 69 4.41 1.30 -14.48
CA LEU A 69 3.91 0.04 -13.91
C LEU A 69 2.63 -0.50 -14.56
N ARG A 70 1.95 0.28 -15.41
CA ARG A 70 0.77 -0.13 -16.21
C ARG A 70 -0.27 -0.95 -15.41
N PRO A 71 -0.90 -0.37 -14.37
CA PRO A 71 -1.86 -1.10 -13.54
C PRO A 71 -3.04 -1.63 -14.36
N SER A 72 -3.35 -2.91 -14.24
CA SER A 72 -4.39 -3.56 -15.05
C SER A 72 -5.82 -3.16 -14.66
N ARG A 73 -6.02 -2.62 -13.46
CA ARG A 73 -7.31 -2.18 -12.92
C ARG A 73 -7.34 -0.69 -12.58
N GLY A 74 -6.34 0.05 -13.07
CA GLY A 74 -6.24 1.50 -12.97
C GLY A 74 -5.56 2.00 -11.71
N GLY A 75 -5.51 3.32 -11.57
CA GLY A 75 -5.05 3.96 -10.35
C GLY A 75 -5.51 5.40 -10.26
N ASP A 76 -5.74 5.85 -9.03
CA ASP A 76 -6.27 7.18 -8.75
C ASP A 76 -5.47 7.87 -7.67
N GLY A 77 -4.86 9.00 -8.01
CA GLY A 77 -4.02 9.76 -7.11
C GLY A 77 -3.61 11.09 -7.68
N LYS A 78 -3.98 12.20 -7.04
CA LYS A 78 -3.33 13.49 -7.27
C LYS A 78 -2.39 13.79 -6.11
N PHE A 79 -1.11 13.50 -6.29
CA PHE A 79 -0.09 13.81 -5.30
C PHE A 79 0.09 15.32 -5.14
N PRO A 80 0.45 15.82 -3.94
CA PRO A 80 0.91 17.18 -3.76
C PRO A 80 2.11 17.45 -4.67
N GLN A 81 2.21 18.67 -5.22
CA GLN A 81 3.30 19.05 -6.14
C GLN A 81 4.71 18.89 -5.54
N GLN A 82 4.82 18.81 -4.20
CA GLN A 82 6.08 18.71 -3.46
C GLN A 82 6.24 17.37 -2.71
N ALA A 83 5.52 16.31 -3.12
CA ALA A 83 5.73 15.00 -2.52
C ALA A 83 7.11 14.43 -2.91
N ASP A 84 7.91 14.03 -1.92
CA ASP A 84 9.25 13.45 -2.13
C ASP A 84 9.26 11.92 -2.06
N ALA A 85 8.13 11.31 -1.74
CA ALA A 85 7.89 9.87 -1.69
C ALA A 85 6.39 9.57 -1.80
N LEU A 86 6.02 8.37 -2.23
CA LEU A 86 4.68 7.82 -2.04
C LEU A 86 4.41 7.59 -0.55
N TRP A 87 3.38 8.25 -0.03
CA TRP A 87 2.91 8.11 1.35
C TRP A 87 1.38 8.22 1.38
N ASP A 88 0.75 7.63 2.42
CA ASP A 88 -0.72 7.51 2.50
C ASP A 88 -1.33 6.88 1.23
N CYS A 89 -0.66 5.85 0.70
CA CYS A 89 -1.03 5.15 -0.52
C CYS A 89 -1.09 3.64 -0.34
N TYR A 90 -1.65 2.98 -1.36
CA TYR A 90 -1.47 1.55 -1.57
C TYR A 90 -0.98 1.27 -2.99
N LEU A 91 -0.31 0.12 -3.13
CA LEU A 91 -0.16 -0.60 -4.39
C LEU A 91 -0.64 -2.03 -4.15
N LEU A 92 -1.49 -2.52 -5.04
CA LEU A 92 -2.03 -3.88 -5.02
C LEU A 92 -1.46 -4.65 -6.19
N PHE A 93 -0.94 -5.84 -5.89
CA PHE A 93 -0.33 -6.74 -6.85
C PHE A 93 -1.15 -8.03 -6.95
N ASP A 94 -1.11 -8.66 -8.11
CA ASP A 94 -1.68 -10.00 -8.29
C ASP A 94 -0.78 -11.08 -7.65
N ARG A 95 -1.31 -12.31 -7.58
CA ARG A 95 -0.62 -13.45 -6.96
C ARG A 95 0.65 -13.88 -7.70
N ASN A 96 0.78 -13.54 -8.98
CA ASN A 96 1.89 -13.92 -9.84
C ASN A 96 2.91 -12.79 -10.02
N ALA A 97 2.77 -11.68 -9.29
CA ALA A 97 3.67 -10.55 -9.33
C ALA A 97 5.12 -10.97 -9.02
N SER A 98 6.04 -10.62 -9.92
CA SER A 98 7.48 -10.70 -9.69
C SER A 98 8.00 -9.40 -9.10
N TRP A 99 9.00 -9.50 -8.22
CA TRP A 99 9.65 -8.37 -7.57
C TRP A 99 11.15 -8.39 -7.89
N ASP A 100 11.47 -8.24 -9.18
CA ASP A 100 12.83 -8.12 -9.69
C ASP A 100 13.24 -6.62 -9.77
N GLU A 101 13.87 -6.17 -10.87
CA GLU A 101 14.22 -4.77 -11.05
C GLU A 101 13.00 -3.87 -11.26
N THR A 102 11.92 -4.38 -11.86
CA THR A 102 10.65 -3.66 -12.03
C THR A 102 9.48 -4.57 -11.70
N PRO A 103 8.76 -4.32 -10.59
CA PRO A 103 7.65 -5.17 -10.21
C PRO A 103 6.60 -5.33 -11.31
N SER A 104 6.21 -6.58 -11.56
CA SER A 104 5.13 -6.91 -12.49
C SER A 104 3.81 -7.16 -11.74
N GLY A 105 2.71 -7.33 -12.47
CA GLY A 105 1.43 -7.73 -11.88
C GLY A 105 0.77 -6.67 -10.99
N VAL A 106 1.05 -5.38 -11.20
CA VAL A 106 0.31 -4.31 -10.50
C VAL A 106 -1.14 -4.35 -10.96
N LEU A 107 -2.05 -4.62 -10.03
CA LEU A 107 -3.49 -4.57 -10.26
C LEU A 107 -3.96 -3.11 -10.19
N SER A 108 -3.75 -2.46 -9.05
CA SER A 108 -4.16 -1.07 -8.87
C SER A 108 -3.31 -0.35 -7.84
N TRP A 109 -3.43 0.97 -7.81
CA TRP A 109 -2.80 1.82 -6.81
C TRP A 109 -3.72 3.01 -6.47
N GLY A 110 -3.51 3.63 -5.32
CA GLY A 110 -4.32 4.80 -4.96
C GLY A 110 -3.69 5.73 -3.93
N TYR A 111 -4.04 7.01 -4.03
CA TYR A 111 -3.71 8.09 -3.10
C TYR A 111 -4.91 9.02 -2.88
N THR A 112 -5.27 9.43 -1.67
CA THR A 112 -4.90 8.82 -0.41
C THR A 112 -5.63 7.49 -0.24
N VAL A 113 -5.16 6.60 0.66
CA VAL A 113 -5.85 5.33 0.96
C VAL A 113 -7.32 5.59 1.28
N MET A 114 -7.62 6.58 2.12
CA MET A 114 -8.99 6.88 2.51
C MET A 114 -9.85 7.39 1.36
N ARG A 115 -9.29 8.19 0.43
CA ARG A 115 -10.02 8.69 -0.74
C ARG A 115 -10.36 7.57 -1.72
N THR A 116 -9.46 6.59 -1.85
CA THR A 116 -9.52 5.54 -2.87
C THR A 116 -9.98 4.18 -2.31
N ARG A 117 -10.43 4.15 -1.06
CA ARG A 117 -10.74 2.94 -0.29
C ARG A 117 -11.78 2.02 -0.92
N GLU A 118 -12.79 2.59 -1.59
CA GLU A 118 -13.86 1.81 -2.24
C GLU A 118 -13.31 1.04 -3.44
N GLN A 119 -12.45 1.67 -4.23
CA GLN A 119 -11.76 1.02 -5.34
C GLN A 119 -10.77 -0.04 -4.83
N LEU A 120 -9.99 0.28 -3.79
CA LEU A 120 -9.10 -0.68 -3.14
C LEU A 120 -9.88 -1.91 -2.64
N LEU A 121 -11.01 -1.73 -1.97
CA LEU A 121 -11.82 -2.85 -1.49
C LEU A 121 -12.30 -3.72 -2.65
N LYS A 122 -12.79 -3.12 -3.74
CA LYS A 122 -13.23 -3.83 -4.94
C LYS A 122 -12.09 -4.64 -5.59
N ASP A 123 -10.92 -4.04 -5.72
CA ASP A 123 -9.78 -4.69 -6.36
C ASP A 123 -9.13 -5.74 -5.46
N PHE A 124 -9.13 -5.52 -4.14
CA PHE A 124 -8.72 -6.52 -3.16
C PHE A 124 -9.62 -7.76 -3.24
N GLN A 125 -10.95 -7.57 -3.27
CA GLN A 125 -11.90 -8.69 -3.43
C GLN A 125 -11.68 -9.45 -4.74
N PHE A 126 -11.39 -8.75 -5.84
CA PHE A 126 -10.98 -9.39 -7.09
C PHE A 126 -9.69 -10.21 -6.92
N ALA A 127 -8.67 -9.66 -6.26
CA ALA A 127 -7.37 -10.31 -6.07
C ALA A 127 -7.46 -11.58 -5.21
N ILE A 128 -8.30 -11.58 -4.17
CA ILE A 128 -8.49 -12.73 -3.28
C ILE A 128 -9.55 -13.73 -3.76
N GLY A 129 -10.35 -13.33 -4.76
CA GLY A 129 -11.51 -14.06 -5.27
C GLY A 129 -11.33 -14.68 -6.66
N ALA A 130 -10.13 -14.69 -7.23
CA ALA A 130 -9.89 -15.33 -8.53
C ALA A 130 -9.88 -16.87 -8.40
N ARG A 131 -11.08 -17.46 -8.44
CA ARG A 131 -11.43 -18.56 -9.34
C ARG A 131 -12.58 -18.12 -10.21
#